data_AF-A0A1R1MMQ0-F1
#
_entry.id   AF-A0A1R1MMQ0-F1
#
_cell.length_a   1.000
_cell.length_b   1.000
_cell.length_c   1.000
_cell.angle_alpha   90.00
_cell.angle_beta   90.00
_cell.angle_gamma   90.00
#
_symmetry.space_group_name_H-M   'P 1'
#
loop_
_entity.id
_entity.type
_entity.pdbx_description
1 polymer ?
#
loop_
_entity_poly.entity_id
_entity_poly.type
_entity_poly.pdbx_seq_one_letter_code
_entity_poly.pdbx_strand_id
1 'polypeptide(L)'
;MWSKGGFSLVELLIVIVIISVLTVIAVPSYMKFRNKSVVAKVQQNLLNCIQSLCAECADNGTISKECTVPGSEDKCLVVLDTNDSKVYIATRVCQFYVDQVNVKCEIIHSRGDLIGKVKCYISE
;
A
#
# COMPACT_ATOMS: atom_id res chain seq x y z
N MET A 1 21.93 28.69 44.76
CA MET A 1 23.20 28.60 44.01
C MET A 1 23.47 27.14 43.65
N TRP A 2 22.79 26.55 42.66
CA TRP A 2 23.17 25.22 42.14
C TRP A 2 23.52 25.39 40.67
N SER A 3 24.81 25.50 40.40
CA SER A 3 25.36 25.51 39.05
C SER A 3 26.51 24.51 39.00
N LYS A 4 26.51 23.75 37.90
CA LYS A 4 27.51 22.78 37.40
C LYS A 4 27.13 21.29 37.55
N GLY A 5 25.98 20.91 37.01
CA GLY A 5 25.77 19.55 36.49
C GLY A 5 26.10 19.53 34.99
N GLY A 6 27.39 19.39 34.66
CA GLY A 6 27.81 19.21 33.26
C GLY A 6 27.70 17.75 32.87
N PHE A 7 27.04 17.47 31.74
CA PHE A 7 26.95 16.14 31.14
C PHE A 7 28.36 15.61 30.83
N SER A 8 28.69 14.38 31.23
CA SER A 8 29.99 13.80 30.88
C SER A 8 30.06 13.47 29.40
N LEU A 9 31.16 13.84 28.73
CA LEU A 9 31.44 13.42 27.35
C LEU A 9 31.42 11.88 27.20
N VAL A 10 31.84 11.17 28.25
CA VAL A 10 31.85 9.70 28.27
C VAL A 10 30.42 9.13 28.40
N GLU A 11 29.54 9.79 29.16
CA GLU A 11 28.12 9.38 29.25
C GLU A 11 27.45 9.48 27.88
N LEU A 12 27.71 10.56 27.13
CA LEU A 12 27.15 10.71 25.79
C LEU A 12 27.70 9.65 24.82
N LEU A 13 28.99 9.33 24.94
CA LEU A 13 29.67 8.38 24.06
C LEU A 13 29.11 6.96 24.21
N ILE A 14 28.85 6.51 25.43
CA ILE A 14 28.25 5.18 25.66
C ILE A 14 26.81 5.14 25.12
N VAL A 15 26.04 6.22 25.27
CA VAL A 15 24.66 6.30 24.77
C VAL A 15 24.60 6.18 23.25
N ILE A 16 25.46 6.88 22.50
CA ILE A 16 25.47 6.77 21.03
C ILE A 16 25.87 5.36 20.56
N VAL A 17 26.78 4.70 21.28
CA VAL A 17 27.20 3.32 20.97
C VAL A 17 26.01 2.38 21.14
N ILE A 18 25.27 2.48 22.24
CA ILE A 18 24.10 1.63 22.49
C ILE A 18 23.00 1.88 21.45
N ILE A 19 22.69 3.15 21.14
CA ILE A 19 21.67 3.50 20.13
C ILE A 19 22.07 2.93 18.75
N SER A 20 23.35 3.02 18.38
CA SER A 20 23.83 2.53 17.08
C SER A 20 23.56 1.04 16.88
N VAL A 21 23.79 0.21 17.91
CA VAL A 21 23.56 -1.24 17.85
C VAL A 21 22.06 -1.54 17.73
N LEU A 22 21.22 -0.84 18.49
CA LEU A 22 19.75 -1.03 18.43
C LEU A 22 19.18 -0.61 17.07
N THR A 23 19.65 0.51 16.51
CA THR A 23 19.15 1.03 15.23
C THR A 23 19.44 0.07 14.07
N VAL A 24 20.62 -0.55 14.04
CA VAL A 24 20.99 -1.51 12.98
C VAL A 24 20.01 -2.68 12.89
N ILE A 25 19.49 -3.16 14.03
CA ILE A 25 18.52 -4.27 14.06
C ILE A 25 17.09 -3.77 13.79
N ALA A 26 16.74 -2.61 14.34
CA ALA A 26 15.40 -2.06 14.26
C ALA A 26 15.01 -1.60 12.84
N VAL A 27 15.92 -0.94 12.12
CA VAL A 27 15.65 -0.36 10.79
C VAL A 27 15.17 -1.41 9.77
N PRO A 28 15.87 -2.54 9.50
CA PRO A 28 15.43 -3.48 8.48
C PRO A 28 14.11 -4.17 8.84
N SER A 29 13.85 -4.42 10.12
CA SER A 29 12.57 -4.96 10.60
C SER A 29 11.42 -3.96 10.37
N TYR A 30 11.66 -2.70 10.70
CA TYR A 30 10.70 -1.62 10.50
C TYR A 30 10.37 -1.40 9.02
N MET A 31 11.38 -1.44 8.14
CA MET A 31 11.18 -1.31 6.69
C MET A 31 10.28 -2.42 6.14
N LYS A 32 10.47 -3.68 6.55
CA LYS A 32 9.60 -4.80 6.16
C LYS A 32 8.16 -4.62 6.65
N PHE A 33 7.98 -4.15 7.88
CA PHE A 33 6.64 -3.90 8.44
C PHE A 33 5.94 -2.76 7.69
N ARG A 34 6.64 -1.65 7.44
CA ARG A 34 6.12 -0.53 6.64
C ARG A 34 5.70 -0.98 5.25
N ASN A 35 6.56 -1.71 4.55
CA ASN A 35 6.27 -2.23 3.21
C ASN A 35 4.99 -3.07 3.18
N LYS A 36 4.78 -3.96 4.18
CA LYS A 36 3.54 -4.73 4.30
C LYS A 36 2.32 -3.86 4.54
N SER A 37 2.44 -2.83 5.39
CA SER A 37 1.33 -1.89 5.64
C SER A 37 0.96 -1.08 4.39
N VAL A 38 1.94 -0.68 3.58
CA VAL A 38 1.71 0.04 2.31
C VAL A 38 0.95 -0.85 1.33
N VAL A 39 1.39 -2.10 1.13
CA VAL A 39 0.68 -3.07 0.27
C VAL A 39 -0.75 -3.30 0.75
N ALA A 40 -0.95 -3.49 2.05
CA ALA A 40 -2.28 -3.67 2.63
C ALA A 40 -3.17 -2.44 2.40
N LYS A 41 -2.63 -1.22 2.58
CA LYS A 41 -3.34 0.03 2.33
C LYS A 41 -3.77 0.17 0.87
N VAL A 42 -2.86 -0.06 -0.07
CA VAL A 42 -3.14 -0.04 -1.52
C VAL A 42 -4.23 -1.05 -1.86
N GLN A 43 -4.10 -2.29 -1.36
CA GLN A 43 -5.07 -3.35 -1.61
C GLN A 43 -6.47 -3.01 -1.08
N GLN A 44 -6.58 -2.48 0.15
CA GLN A 44 -7.87 -2.08 0.72
C GLN A 44 -8.50 -0.92 -0.06
N ASN A 45 -7.72 0.06 -0.50
CA ASN A 45 -8.25 1.17 -1.29
C ASN A 45 -8.75 0.70 -2.66
N LEU A 46 -8.03 -0.21 -3.31
CA LEU A 46 -8.46 -0.79 -4.58
C LEU A 46 -9.75 -1.62 -4.40
N LEU A 47 -9.88 -2.39 -3.31
CA LEU A 47 -11.11 -3.12 -2.97
C LEU A 47 -12.29 -2.17 -2.74
N ASN A 48 -12.09 -1.10 -1.97
CA ASN A 48 -13.12 -0.09 -1.73
C ASN A 48 -13.55 0.59 -3.05
N CYS A 49 -12.60 0.85 -3.95
CA CYS A 49 -12.91 1.41 -5.26
C CYS A 49 -13.72 0.44 -6.13
N ILE A 50 -13.36 -0.85 -6.16
CA ILE A 50 -14.14 -1.88 -6.87
C ILE A 50 -15.57 -1.96 -6.31
N GLN A 51 -15.71 -1.95 -4.98
CA GLN A 51 -17.03 -1.96 -4.33
C GLN A 51 -17.86 -0.73 -4.71
N SER A 52 -17.23 0.45 -4.74
CA SER A 52 -17.86 1.68 -5.20
C SER A 52 -18.29 1.58 -6.66
N LEU A 53 -17.45 1.04 -7.54
CA LEU A 53 -17.80 0.81 -8.95
C LEU A 53 -19.00 -0.13 -9.08
N CYS A 54 -19.05 -1.22 -8.30
CA CYS A 54 -20.20 -2.13 -8.32
C CYS A 54 -21.49 -1.45 -7.83
N ALA A 55 -21.41 -0.57 -6.83
CA ALA A 55 -22.55 0.22 -6.37
C ALA A 55 -23.02 1.21 -7.45
N GLU A 56 -22.09 1.97 -8.04
CA GLU A 56 -22.39 2.93 -9.12
C GLU A 56 -22.89 2.25 -10.40
N CYS A 57 -22.45 1.02 -10.66
CA CYS A 57 -22.98 0.19 -11.73
C CYS A 57 -24.46 -0.17 -11.49
N ALA A 58 -24.83 -0.48 -10.24
CA ALA A 58 -26.22 -0.79 -9.88
C ALA A 58 -27.12 0.44 -9.94
N ASP A 59 -26.60 1.62 -9.56
CA ASP A 59 -27.37 2.86 -9.50
C ASP A 59 -27.53 3.53 -10.87
N ASN A 60 -26.45 3.65 -11.65
CA ASN A 60 -26.40 4.49 -12.85
C ASN A 60 -25.80 3.80 -14.09
N GLY A 61 -25.52 2.49 -14.01
CA GLY A 61 -24.98 1.71 -15.12
C GLY A 61 -23.50 1.98 -15.44
N THR A 62 -22.75 2.62 -14.53
CA THR A 62 -21.32 2.91 -14.73
C THR A 62 -20.50 1.62 -14.73
N ILE A 63 -19.82 1.33 -15.83
CA ILE A 63 -19.00 0.11 -15.99
C ILE A 63 -17.49 0.34 -15.79
N SER A 64 -17.05 1.56 -15.52
CA SER A 64 -15.62 1.85 -15.36
C SER A 64 -15.37 2.95 -14.33
N LYS A 65 -14.31 2.81 -13.54
CA LYS A 65 -13.91 3.81 -12.54
C LYS A 65 -12.40 3.92 -12.43
N GLU A 66 -11.90 5.15 -12.33
CA GLU A 66 -10.52 5.44 -11.97
C GLU A 66 -10.35 5.34 -10.45
N CYS A 67 -9.60 4.33 -10.01
CA CYS A 67 -9.23 4.14 -8.63
C CYS A 67 -7.94 4.91 -8.32
N THR A 68 -8.00 5.75 -7.29
CA THR A 68 -6.85 6.47 -6.75
C THR A 68 -6.51 5.95 -5.37
N VAL A 69 -5.22 6.01 -5.01
CA VAL A 69 -4.75 5.60 -3.69
C VAL A 69 -4.15 6.80 -2.97
N PRO A 70 -4.58 7.13 -1.73
CA PRO A 70 -4.01 8.24 -0.97
C PRO A 70 -2.52 8.04 -0.71
N GLY A 71 -1.73 8.97 -1.25
CA GLY A 71 -0.26 8.95 -1.22
C GLY A 71 0.40 8.52 -2.54
N SER A 72 -0.37 8.35 -3.62
CA SER A 72 0.10 8.14 -4.99
C SER A 72 -0.67 9.04 -5.95
N GLU A 73 -0.01 9.52 -7.00
CA GLU A 73 -0.63 10.25 -8.12
C GLU A 73 -1.11 9.30 -9.23
N ASP A 74 -0.80 8.00 -9.09
CA ASP A 74 -1.15 6.99 -10.08
C ASP A 74 -2.65 6.67 -10.03
N LYS A 75 -3.20 6.41 -11.21
CA LYS A 75 -4.59 6.03 -11.40
C LYS A 75 -4.68 4.62 -11.95
N CYS A 76 -5.68 3.89 -11.48
CA CYS A 76 -5.95 2.52 -11.88
C CYS A 76 -7.36 2.43 -12.46
N LEU A 77 -7.48 2.20 -13.76
CA LEU A 77 -8.79 2.03 -14.39
C LEU A 77 -9.30 0.60 -14.17
N VAL A 78 -10.36 0.49 -13.36
CA VAL A 78 -11.10 -0.75 -13.14
C VAL A 78 -12.35 -0.72 -14.01
N VAL A 79 -12.65 -1.83 -14.66
CA VAL A 79 -13.76 -1.98 -15.60
C VAL A 79 -14.55 -3.25 -15.29
N LEU A 80 -15.86 -3.18 -15.49
CA LEU A 80 -16.79 -4.29 -15.46
C LEU A 80 -17.04 -4.76 -16.89
N ASP A 81 -16.70 -6.01 -17.20
CA ASP A 81 -17.01 -6.60 -18.49
C ASP A 81 -18.47 -7.05 -18.46
N THR A 82 -19.30 -6.47 -19.32
CA THR A 82 -20.72 -6.84 -19.41
C THR A 82 -20.95 -8.16 -20.14
N ASN A 83 -19.98 -8.67 -20.90
CA ASN A 83 -20.08 -9.95 -21.58
C ASN A 83 -19.76 -11.10 -20.62
N ASP A 84 -18.72 -10.92 -19.79
CA ASP A 84 -18.24 -11.93 -18.85
C ASP A 84 -18.74 -11.74 -17.42
N SER A 85 -19.42 -10.61 -17.14
CA SER A 85 -19.85 -10.20 -15.79
C SER A 85 -18.69 -10.18 -14.77
N LYS A 86 -17.48 -9.81 -15.21
CA LYS A 86 -16.24 -9.85 -14.40
C LYS A 86 -15.64 -8.47 -14.21
N VAL A 87 -15.02 -8.25 -13.06
CA VAL A 87 -14.23 -7.05 -12.78
C VAL A 87 -12.80 -7.23 -13.26
N TYR A 88 -12.29 -6.35 -14.12
CA TYR A 88 -10.90 -6.40 -14.56
C TYR A 88 -10.21 -5.04 -14.44
N ILE A 89 -8.88 -5.08 -14.42
CA ILE A 89 -8.03 -3.89 -14.54
C ILE A 89 -7.74 -3.70 -16.04
N ALA A 90 -8.00 -2.51 -16.58
CA ALA A 90 -7.85 -2.24 -18.02
C ALA A 90 -6.44 -2.54 -18.55
N THR A 91 -5.41 -2.27 -17.74
CA THR A 91 -4.00 -2.51 -18.05
C THR A 91 -3.48 -3.89 -17.57
N ARG A 92 -4.37 -4.79 -17.15
CA ARG A 92 -4.11 -6.08 -16.46
C ARG A 92 -3.45 -5.95 -15.08
N VAL A 93 -2.57 -4.98 -14.90
CA VAL A 93 -1.91 -4.65 -13.65
C VAL A 93 -2.04 -3.17 -13.34
N CYS A 94 -2.28 -2.83 -12.09
CA CYS A 94 -2.19 -1.45 -11.60
C CYS A 94 -0.89 -1.27 -10.84
N GLN A 95 -0.24 -0.14 -11.06
CA GLN A 95 1.01 0.22 -10.39
C GLN A 95 0.78 1.49 -9.60
N PHE A 96 1.13 1.48 -8.32
CA PHE A 96 1.04 2.64 -7.45
C PHE A 96 2.39 2.88 -6.80
N TYR A 97 2.91 4.09 -6.91
CA TYR A 97 4.09 4.54 -6.20
C TYR A 97 3.68 5.26 -4.91
N VAL A 98 3.77 4.56 -3.77
CA VAL A 98 3.38 5.06 -2.45
C VAL A 98 4.56 4.92 -1.51
N ASP A 99 4.88 5.97 -0.75
CA ASP A 99 5.92 5.94 0.29
C ASP A 99 7.29 5.39 -0.16
N GLN A 100 7.70 5.74 -1.39
CA GLN A 100 8.96 5.30 -2.04
C GLN A 100 8.98 3.81 -2.45
N VAL A 101 7.82 3.18 -2.61
CA VAL A 101 7.70 1.78 -3.02
C VAL A 101 6.71 1.62 -4.16
N ASN A 102 7.07 0.84 -5.18
CA ASN A 102 6.17 0.48 -6.28
C ASN A 102 5.34 -0.75 -5.89
N VAL A 103 4.02 -0.59 -5.80
CA VAL A 103 3.08 -1.68 -5.52
C VAL A 103 2.34 -2.02 -6.81
N LYS A 104 2.48 -3.28 -7.25
CA LYS A 104 1.72 -3.86 -8.35
C LYS A 104 0.51 -4.59 -7.80
N CYS A 105 -0.65 -4.40 -8.42
CA CYS A 105 -1.89 -5.08 -8.08
C CYS A 105 -2.49 -5.73 -9.33
N GLU A 106 -2.98 -6.97 -9.16
CA GLU A 106 -3.69 -7.72 -10.18
C GLU A 106 -4.99 -8.29 -9.60
N ILE A 107 -5.99 -8.54 -10.46
CA ILE A 107 -7.24 -9.21 -10.09
C ILE A 107 -7.18 -10.64 -10.61
N ILE A 108 -7.20 -11.61 -9.69
CA ILE A 108 -7.18 -13.03 -10.02
C ILE A 108 -8.59 -13.59 -9.86
N HIS A 109 -9.13 -14.10 -10.96
CA HIS A 109 -10.44 -14.75 -10.97
C HIS A 109 -10.30 -16.24 -10.70
N SER A 110 -11.05 -16.74 -9.71
CA SER A 110 -11.23 -18.19 -9.50
C SER A 110 -12.46 -18.68 -10.27
N ARG A 111 -12.60 -20.00 -10.45
CA ARG A 111 -13.80 -20.57 -11.08
C ARG A 111 -15.06 -20.15 -10.31
N GLY A 112 -15.98 -19.47 -11.00
CA GLY A 112 -17.24 -18.97 -10.41
C GLY A 112 -17.13 -17.64 -9.65
N ASP A 113 -15.96 -16.98 -9.66
CA ASP A 113 -15.76 -15.68 -9.02
C ASP A 113 -15.87 -14.54 -10.04
N LEU A 114 -16.77 -13.58 -9.78
CA LEU A 114 -17.09 -12.45 -10.65
C LEU A 114 -16.34 -11.17 -10.26
N ILE A 115 -16.04 -11.01 -8.98
CA ILE A 115 -15.36 -9.83 -8.42
C ILE A 115 -13.84 -10.01 -8.47
N GLY A 116 -13.38 -11.27 -8.40
CA GLY A 116 -11.96 -11.60 -8.38
C GLY A 116 -11.31 -11.23 -7.04
N LYS A 117 -10.14 -11.82 -6.78
CA LYS A 117 -9.31 -11.46 -5.62
C LYS A 117 -8.25 -10.46 -6.04
N VAL A 118 -8.26 -9.30 -5.39
CA VAL A 118 -7.18 -8.32 -5.51
C VAL A 118 -5.94 -8.87 -4.81
N LYS A 119 -4.87 -9.06 -5.58
CA LYS A 119 -3.56 -9.44 -5.08
C LYS A 119 -2.59 -8.31 -5.37
N CYS A 120 -2.05 -7.72 -4.31
CA CYS A 120 -1.03 -6.67 -4.41
C CYS A 120 0.30 -7.16 -3.86
N TYR A 121 1.40 -6.76 -4.48
CA TYR A 121 2.76 -7.06 -4.07
C TYR A 121 3.70 -5.94 -4.47
N ILE A 122 4.84 -5.86 -3.79
CA ILE A 122 5.88 -4.89 -4.15
C ILE A 122 6.61 -5.41 -5.38
N SER A 123 6.78 -4.54 -6.38
CA SER A 123 7.75 -4.80 -7.44
C SER A 123 9.09 -4.27 -6.99
N GLU A 124 10.06 -5.17 -6.94
CA GLU A 124 11.48 -4.82 -7.01
C GLU A 124 11.81 -4.27 -8.40
#